data_AF-A0A478FQH2-F1
#
_entry.id   AF-A0A478FQH2-F1
#
_cell.length_a   1.000
_cell.length_b   1.000
_cell.length_c   1.000
_cell.angle_alpha   90.00
_cell.angle_beta   90.00
_cell.angle_gamma   90.00
#
_symmetry.space_group_name_H-M   'P 1'
#
loop_
_entity.id
_entity.type
_entity.pdbx_description
1 polymer ?
#
loop_
_entity_poly.entity_id
_entity_poly.type
_entity_poly.pdbx_seq_one_letter_code
_entity_poly.pdbx_strand_id
1 'polypeptide(L)'
;MSTQALGAAAAGTAIVGGGGTLAAYAAGAFGSSSELYYWMKSKNLLDKYIGGDLTRIEEKIKNGGNSTNSGYKKNLNDNWDEMKKEDFPEGSRPERPDKNKIANAGQTSDTDSNDLKDIANFVNKWCELRLGKGTVKFKENTNPKEYDEGKLTDPKDDVDKKWKAFREVCVADS
;
A
#
# COMPACT_ATOMS: atom_id res chain seq x y z
N MET A 1 -17.77 33.57 41.69
CA MET A 1 -17.11 32.55 42.53
C MET A 1 -16.96 31.27 41.72
N SER A 2 -15.73 30.74 41.70
CA SER A 2 -15.25 29.42 41.25
C SER A 2 -15.65 28.88 39.87
N THR A 3 -14.86 29.27 38.87
CA THR A 3 -14.17 28.29 38.02
C THR A 3 -13.04 27.66 38.83
N GLN A 4 -12.99 26.32 38.97
CA GLN A 4 -11.77 25.53 39.20
C GLN A 4 -12.08 24.04 39.39
N ALA A 5 -11.49 23.21 38.51
CA ALA A 5 -10.82 21.92 38.77
C ALA A 5 -10.88 21.08 37.48
N LEU A 6 -9.84 21.08 36.63
CA LEU A 6 -8.63 20.22 36.72
C LEU A 6 -9.01 18.72 36.58
N GLY A 7 -8.50 17.94 35.63
CA GLY A 7 -7.50 18.22 34.61
C GLY A 7 -7.19 16.97 33.77
N ALA A 8 -6.59 17.21 32.61
CA ALA A 8 -5.65 16.30 31.97
C ALA A 8 -4.87 17.14 30.94
N ALA A 9 -3.79 17.75 31.42
CA ALA A 9 -2.70 18.15 30.55
C ALA A 9 -1.94 16.87 30.15
N ALA A 10 -1.80 16.64 28.85
CA ALA A 10 -0.68 15.88 28.31
C ALA A 10 -0.30 16.53 26.97
N ALA A 11 0.74 17.35 27.06
CA ALA A 11 1.50 17.87 25.95
C ALA A 11 2.19 16.74 25.18
N GLY A 12 2.42 16.96 23.88
CA GLY A 12 3.64 16.56 23.18
C GLY A 12 3.95 15.07 23.01
N THR A 13 4.13 14.69 21.75
CA THR A 13 5.01 13.59 21.29
C THR A 13 4.69 12.18 21.76
N ALA A 14 3.94 11.43 20.93
CA ALA A 14 4.44 10.24 20.23
C ALA A 14 3.29 9.59 19.43
N ILE A 15 3.22 9.84 18.11
CA ILE A 15 2.72 8.79 17.21
C ILE A 15 3.97 8.16 16.60
N VAL A 16 4.72 7.45 17.43
CA VAL A 16 5.80 6.57 17.00
C VAL A 16 5.51 5.23 17.66
N GLY A 17 5.10 4.24 16.84
CA GLY A 17 5.05 2.83 17.24
C GLY A 17 3.74 2.34 17.86
N GLY A 18 2.58 2.57 17.22
CA GLY A 18 1.30 1.98 17.64
C GLY A 18 0.98 0.65 16.95
N GLY A 19 1.74 -0.41 17.28
CA GLY A 19 1.36 -1.78 16.92
C GLY A 19 0.12 -2.20 17.72
N GLY A 20 -1.02 -2.36 17.04
CA GLY A 20 -2.23 -2.92 17.64
C GLY A 20 -3.48 -2.53 16.86
N THR A 21 -4.30 -3.52 16.51
CA THR A 21 -5.69 -3.37 16.00
C THR A 21 -5.94 -3.01 14.52
N LEU A 22 -4.99 -3.16 13.60
CA LEU A 22 -5.28 -3.12 12.14
C LEU A 22 -5.38 -4.50 11.48
N ALA A 23 -5.17 -5.58 12.24
CA ALA A 23 -5.03 -6.95 11.73
C ALA A 23 -6.35 -7.67 11.38
N ALA A 24 -7.53 -7.11 11.72
CA ALA A 24 -8.78 -7.86 11.63
C ALA A 24 -9.54 -7.69 10.29
N TYR A 25 -9.23 -6.66 9.48
CA TYR A 25 -10.12 -6.26 8.38
C TYR A 25 -9.55 -6.36 6.96
N ALA A 26 -8.34 -6.89 6.77
CA ALA A 26 -7.82 -7.18 5.43
C ALA A 26 -8.32 -8.53 4.85
N ALA A 27 -9.12 -9.29 5.61
CA ALA A 27 -9.52 -10.67 5.31
C ALA A 27 -10.61 -10.84 4.23
N GLY A 28 -11.10 -9.75 3.61
CA GLY A 28 -12.17 -9.82 2.61
C GLY A 28 -11.71 -10.12 1.17
N ALA A 29 -10.43 -9.85 0.85
CA ALA A 29 -9.91 -9.99 -0.52
C ALA A 29 -8.60 -10.79 -0.62
N PHE A 30 -7.95 -11.07 0.51
CA PHE A 30 -6.79 -11.95 0.60
C PHE A 30 -7.17 -12.96 1.67
N GLY A 31 -7.00 -14.26 1.44
CA GLY A 31 -7.21 -15.25 2.49
C GLY A 31 -6.12 -15.06 3.54
N SER A 32 -6.30 -14.11 4.45
CA SER A 32 -5.28 -13.58 5.36
C SER A 32 -3.99 -13.06 4.67
N SER A 33 -3.36 -12.04 5.26
CA SER A 33 -2.06 -11.51 4.79
C SER A 33 -0.94 -12.57 4.75
N SER A 34 -1.16 -13.74 5.35
CA SER A 34 -0.26 -14.89 5.32
C SER A 34 -0.13 -15.50 3.94
N GLU A 35 -1.24 -15.68 3.22
CA GLU A 35 -1.21 -16.30 1.90
C GLU A 35 -0.40 -15.45 0.92
N LEU A 36 -0.58 -14.14 0.95
CA LEU A 36 0.18 -13.20 0.12
C LEU A 36 1.68 -13.26 0.45
N TYR A 37 2.03 -13.23 1.74
CA TYR A 37 3.43 -13.32 2.17
C TYR A 37 4.08 -14.64 1.74
N TYR A 38 3.40 -15.77 1.96
CA TYR A 38 3.92 -17.07 1.57
C TYR A 38 4.02 -17.23 0.05
N TRP A 39 3.06 -16.70 -0.71
CA TRP A 39 3.15 -16.67 -2.16
C TRP A 39 4.38 -15.86 -2.61
N MET A 40 4.57 -14.63 -2.11
CA MET A 40 5.74 -13.82 -2.43
C MET A 40 7.06 -14.51 -2.05
N LYS A 41 7.07 -15.20 -0.91
CA LYS A 41 8.23 -16.00 -0.48
C LYS A 41 8.50 -17.16 -1.43
N SER A 42 7.46 -17.91 -1.83
CA SER A 42 7.57 -19.06 -2.75
C SER A 42 8.06 -18.65 -4.14
N LYS A 43 7.72 -17.44 -4.57
CA LYS A 43 8.12 -16.88 -5.87
C LYS A 43 9.40 -16.06 -5.83
N ASN A 44 10.04 -15.95 -4.66
CA ASN A 44 11.22 -15.13 -4.44
C ASN A 44 11.01 -13.68 -4.93
N LEU A 45 9.91 -13.06 -4.49
CA LEU A 45 9.48 -11.70 -4.85
C LEU A 45 9.61 -10.70 -3.68
N LEU A 46 10.03 -11.16 -2.50
CA LEU A 46 10.14 -10.32 -1.30
C LEU A 46 11.21 -9.23 -1.41
N ASP A 47 12.26 -9.46 -2.19
CA ASP A 47 13.31 -8.51 -2.56
C ASP A 47 12.84 -7.44 -3.56
N LYS A 48 11.87 -7.80 -4.41
CA LYS A 48 11.21 -6.90 -5.36
C LYS A 48 10.11 -6.06 -4.73
N TYR A 49 9.65 -6.43 -3.54
CA TYR A 49 8.66 -5.67 -2.80
C TYR A 49 9.19 -4.29 -2.40
N ILE A 50 8.41 -3.24 -2.66
CA ILE A 50 8.82 -1.86 -2.38
C ILE A 50 8.05 -1.22 -1.22
N GLY A 51 7.04 -1.91 -0.66
CA GLY A 51 6.32 -1.38 0.50
C GLY A 51 7.18 -1.35 1.77
N GLY A 52 7.04 -0.29 2.54
CA GLY A 52 7.90 0.07 3.67
C GLY A 52 9.17 0.81 3.25
N ASP A 53 9.39 1.04 1.95
CA ASP A 53 10.52 1.80 1.40
C ASP A 53 10.02 2.99 0.58
N LEU A 54 9.71 4.08 1.30
CA LEU A 54 9.17 5.30 0.71
C LEU A 54 10.11 5.89 -0.35
N THR A 55 11.42 5.89 -0.08
CA THR A 55 12.44 6.38 -1.01
C THR A 55 12.40 5.62 -2.32
N ARG A 56 12.35 4.28 -2.27
CA ARG A 56 12.27 3.44 -3.48
C ARG A 56 10.98 3.66 -4.26
N ILE A 57 9.86 3.91 -3.58
CA ILE A 57 8.59 4.25 -4.24
C ILE A 57 8.70 5.62 -4.94
N GLU A 58 9.23 6.63 -4.27
CA GLU A 58 9.44 7.95 -4.86
C GLU A 58 10.34 7.89 -6.09
N GLU A 59 11.45 7.14 -6.02
CA GLU A 59 12.35 6.91 -7.14
C GLU A 59 11.66 6.21 -8.31
N LYS A 60 10.84 5.18 -8.03
CA LYS A 60 10.05 4.48 -9.06
C LYS A 60 9.04 5.42 -9.72
N ILE A 61 8.43 6.36 -8.99
CA ILE A 61 7.54 7.37 -9.57
C ILE A 61 8.35 8.35 -10.45
N LYS A 62 9.44 8.94 -9.94
CA LYS A 62 10.28 9.88 -10.69
C LYS A 62 10.81 9.28 -11.99
N ASN A 63 11.31 8.05 -11.91
CA ASN A 63 11.91 7.33 -13.04
C ASN A 63 10.87 6.53 -13.87
N GLY A 64 9.60 6.59 -13.46
CA GLY A 64 8.54 5.68 -13.90
C GLY A 64 7.97 5.93 -15.29
N GLY A 65 8.61 6.76 -16.12
CA GLY A 65 8.15 7.09 -17.46
C GLY A 65 6.90 7.97 -17.48
N ASN A 66 6.07 7.82 -18.52
CA ASN A 66 4.80 8.54 -18.67
C ASN A 66 3.65 7.65 -18.17
N SER A 67 2.65 8.24 -17.50
CA SER A 67 1.44 7.56 -16.99
C SER A 67 0.57 6.88 -18.06
N THR A 68 0.83 7.07 -19.34
CA THR A 68 0.01 6.55 -20.45
C THR A 68 0.67 5.44 -21.28
N ASN A 69 2.00 5.43 -21.38
CA ASN A 69 2.69 4.59 -22.37
C ASN A 69 3.40 3.38 -21.75
N SER A 70 4.22 3.58 -20.71
CA SER A 70 5.01 2.51 -20.12
C SER A 70 5.64 2.94 -18.79
N GLY A 71 5.99 1.96 -17.97
CA GLY A 71 6.74 2.15 -16.73
C GLY A 71 5.85 2.25 -15.50
N TYR A 72 6.47 2.56 -14.37
CA TYR A 72 5.81 2.52 -13.07
C TYR A 72 4.63 3.48 -12.95
N LYS A 73 4.70 4.68 -13.55
CA LYS A 73 3.57 5.63 -13.53
C LYS A 73 2.36 5.11 -14.28
N LYS A 74 2.56 4.35 -15.37
CA LYS A 74 1.46 3.70 -16.09
C LYS A 74 0.82 2.61 -15.25
N ASN A 75 1.63 1.70 -14.69
CA ASN A 75 1.12 0.65 -13.80
C ASN A 75 0.33 1.25 -12.63
N LEU A 76 0.85 2.33 -12.05
CA LEU A 76 0.17 3.03 -10.97
C LEU A 76 -1.16 3.63 -11.42
N ASN A 77 -1.19 4.29 -12.59
CA ASN A 77 -2.39 4.89 -13.14
C ASN A 77 -3.46 3.85 -13.51
N ASP A 78 -3.07 2.73 -14.11
CA ASP A 78 -3.97 1.66 -14.54
C ASP A 78 -4.62 0.95 -13.35
N ASN A 79 -3.89 0.84 -12.23
CA ASN A 79 -4.35 0.12 -11.04
C ASN A 79 -4.87 1.05 -9.93
N TRP A 80 -4.84 2.37 -10.13
CA TRP A 80 -5.18 3.35 -9.10
C TRP A 80 -6.57 3.13 -8.50
N ASP A 81 -7.54 2.69 -9.31
CA ASP A 81 -8.93 2.50 -8.90
C ASP A 81 -9.16 1.25 -8.05
N GLU A 82 -8.22 0.31 -8.07
CA GLU A 82 -8.19 -0.83 -7.17
C GLU A 82 -7.54 -0.51 -5.81
N MET A 83 -6.83 0.62 -5.74
CA MET A 83 -6.23 1.15 -4.51
C MET A 83 -7.21 2.07 -3.78
N LYS A 84 -8.20 1.47 -3.12
CA LYS A 84 -9.33 2.21 -2.54
C LYS A 84 -9.02 2.69 -1.13
N LYS A 85 -9.49 3.89 -0.77
CA LYS A 85 -9.38 4.41 0.61
C LYS A 85 -10.16 3.55 1.60
N GLU A 86 -11.21 2.89 1.11
CA GLU A 86 -12.08 1.97 1.83
C GLU A 86 -11.39 0.65 2.17
N ASP A 87 -10.25 0.33 1.54
CA ASP A 87 -9.45 -0.83 1.93
C ASP A 87 -8.82 -0.64 3.32
N PHE A 88 -8.64 0.61 3.76
CA PHE A 88 -8.07 0.93 5.06
C PHE A 88 -9.13 0.89 6.17
N PRO A 89 -8.77 0.43 7.37
CA PRO A 89 -9.65 0.48 8.54
C PRO A 89 -10.17 1.89 8.81
N GLU A 90 -11.42 1.96 9.28
CA GLU A 90 -12.04 3.21 9.66
C GLU A 90 -11.18 3.95 10.70
N GLY A 91 -10.99 5.26 10.53
CA GLY A 91 -10.09 6.07 11.36
C GLY A 91 -8.59 6.03 10.99
N SER A 92 -8.15 5.07 10.17
CA SER A 92 -6.76 4.99 9.69
C SER A 92 -6.60 5.27 8.19
N ARG A 93 -7.67 5.73 7.55
CA ARG A 93 -7.72 5.94 6.10
C ARG A 93 -6.86 7.14 5.70
N PRO A 94 -5.74 6.95 4.99
CA PRO A 94 -4.98 8.09 4.48
C PRO A 94 -5.83 8.89 3.49
N GLU A 95 -5.48 10.16 3.31
CA GLU A 95 -5.98 10.90 2.16
C GLU A 95 -5.51 10.20 0.88
N ARG A 96 -6.45 9.97 -0.05
CA ARG A 96 -6.15 9.38 -1.36
C ARG A 96 -5.91 10.54 -2.33
N PRO A 97 -4.70 10.69 -2.88
CA PRO A 97 -4.41 11.75 -3.85
C PRO A 97 -5.27 11.64 -5.10
N ASP A 98 -5.45 12.75 -5.80
CA ASP A 98 -6.12 12.76 -7.10
C ASP A 98 -5.29 11.95 -8.12
N LYS A 99 -5.95 11.04 -8.85
CA LYS A 99 -5.33 10.19 -9.89
C LYS A 99 -4.60 11.03 -10.94
N ASN A 100 -5.14 12.19 -11.30
CA ASN A 100 -4.59 13.04 -12.35
C ASN A 100 -3.20 13.59 -12.02
N LYS A 101 -2.82 13.61 -10.73
CA LYS A 101 -1.50 14.05 -10.26
C LYS A 101 -0.37 13.08 -10.61
N ILE A 102 -0.69 11.81 -10.88
CA ILE A 102 0.32 10.77 -11.21
C ILE A 102 1.19 11.16 -12.41
N ALA A 103 0.61 11.81 -13.41
CA ALA A 103 1.33 12.23 -14.61
C ALA A 103 2.50 13.16 -14.29
N ASN A 104 2.25 14.17 -13.45
CA ASN A 104 3.19 15.26 -13.18
C ASN A 104 4.08 15.01 -11.95
N ALA A 105 3.70 14.07 -11.08
CA ALA A 105 4.45 13.75 -9.87
C ALA A 105 5.96 13.54 -10.13
N GLY A 106 6.79 14.32 -9.44
CA GLY A 106 8.25 14.24 -9.53
C GLY A 106 8.89 14.77 -10.81
N GLN A 107 8.20 15.59 -11.63
CA GLN A 107 8.77 16.15 -12.85
C GLN A 107 9.79 17.26 -12.61
N THR A 108 9.47 18.41 -11.99
CA THR A 108 10.50 19.43 -11.65
C THR A 108 10.08 20.52 -10.65
N SER A 109 8.79 20.74 -10.40
CA SER A 109 8.29 21.84 -9.54
C SER A 109 8.06 21.45 -8.08
N ASP A 110 7.90 22.45 -7.19
CA ASP A 110 7.52 22.22 -5.79
C ASP A 110 6.17 21.49 -5.66
N THR A 111 5.21 21.81 -6.54
CA THR A 111 3.93 21.11 -6.62
C THR A 111 4.13 19.65 -7.01
N ASP A 112 4.98 19.37 -8.01
CA ASP A 112 5.29 18.00 -8.44
C ASP A 112 5.97 17.19 -7.32
N SER A 113 6.75 17.86 -6.47
CA SER A 113 7.43 17.27 -5.31
C SER A 113 6.45 16.92 -4.19
N ASN A 114 5.43 17.75 -3.95
CA ASN A 114 4.37 17.44 -3.00
C ASN A 114 3.47 16.32 -3.52
N ASP A 115 3.05 16.38 -4.79
CA ASP A 115 2.25 15.33 -5.41
C ASP A 115 2.97 13.97 -5.41
N LEU A 116 4.29 13.98 -5.66
CA LEU A 116 5.14 12.81 -5.52
C LEU A 116 5.07 12.21 -4.11
N LYS A 117 5.28 13.03 -3.08
CA LYS A 117 5.28 12.58 -1.68
C LYS A 117 3.91 12.03 -1.28
N ASP A 118 2.84 12.71 -1.66
CA ASP A 118 1.47 12.30 -1.32
C ASP A 118 1.14 10.95 -1.96
N ILE A 119 1.46 10.79 -3.25
CA ILE A 119 1.27 9.54 -3.98
C ILE A 119 2.14 8.44 -3.39
N ALA A 120 3.42 8.69 -3.16
CA ALA A 120 4.34 7.70 -2.59
C ALA A 120 3.88 7.24 -1.20
N ASN A 121 3.44 8.16 -0.35
CA ASN A 121 2.92 7.83 0.98
C ASN A 121 1.63 6.99 0.91
N PHE A 122 0.71 7.32 0.02
CA PHE A 122 -0.52 6.55 -0.16
C PHE A 122 -0.22 5.13 -0.66
N VAL A 123 0.63 5.01 -1.69
CA VAL A 123 1.08 3.72 -2.24
C VAL A 123 1.78 2.89 -1.17
N ASN A 124 2.70 3.50 -0.41
CA ASN A 124 3.42 2.81 0.65
C ASN A 124 2.47 2.18 1.67
N LYS A 125 1.53 2.98 2.19
CA LYS A 125 0.54 2.51 3.17
C LYS A 125 -0.36 1.42 2.60
N TRP A 126 -0.76 1.53 1.33
CA TRP A 126 -1.59 0.51 0.68
C TRP A 126 -0.83 -0.81 0.52
N CYS A 127 0.44 -0.76 0.08
CA CYS A 127 1.28 -1.95 -0.02
C CYS A 127 1.48 -2.62 1.35
N GLU A 128 1.81 -1.85 2.39
CA GLU A 128 2.01 -2.36 3.75
C GLU A 128 0.75 -3.01 4.34
N LEU A 129 -0.41 -2.39 4.12
CA LEU A 129 -1.71 -2.93 4.50
C LEU A 129 -1.93 -4.32 3.86
N ARG A 130 -1.58 -4.47 2.58
CA ARG A 130 -1.80 -5.72 1.84
C ARG A 130 -0.86 -6.83 2.27
N LEU A 131 0.43 -6.55 2.43
CA LEU A 131 1.39 -7.56 2.89
C LEU A 131 1.24 -7.86 4.40
N GLY A 132 0.63 -6.96 5.17
CA GLY A 132 0.40 -7.14 6.60
C GLY A 132 1.69 -7.01 7.44
N LYS A 133 2.69 -6.26 6.95
CA LYS A 133 3.92 -5.99 7.72
C LYS A 133 3.54 -5.19 8.98
N GLY A 134 3.49 -5.89 10.11
CA GLY A 134 3.28 -5.30 11.43
C GLY A 134 2.53 -6.17 12.45
N THR A 135 1.80 -7.22 12.06
CA THR A 135 0.88 -7.87 13.01
C THR A 135 0.71 -9.39 12.94
N VAL A 136 1.32 -10.12 12.01
CA VAL A 136 1.03 -11.55 11.90
C VAL A 136 2.25 -12.41 12.24
N LYS A 137 2.23 -13.02 13.43
CA LYS A 137 3.03 -14.21 13.72
C LYS A 137 2.40 -15.36 12.92
N PHE A 138 2.94 -15.65 11.74
CA PHE A 138 2.45 -16.74 10.92
C PHE A 138 2.80 -18.09 11.56
N LYS A 139 1.81 -18.96 11.73
CA LYS A 139 2.09 -20.38 12.04
C LYS A 139 2.66 -20.99 10.75
N GLU A 140 3.89 -21.48 10.79
CA GLU A 140 4.61 -22.10 9.65
C GLU A 140 3.91 -23.31 9.00
N ASN A 141 2.77 -23.76 9.54
CA ASN A 141 2.20 -25.08 9.24
C ASN A 141 0.96 -25.05 8.33
N THR A 142 0.58 -23.91 7.77
CA THR A 142 -0.45 -23.88 6.72
C THR A 142 0.25 -23.96 5.37
N ASN A 143 0.12 -25.10 4.68
CA ASN A 143 0.38 -25.18 3.24
C ASN A 143 -0.44 -24.07 2.57
N PRO A 144 0.19 -22.97 2.13
CA PRO A 144 -0.53 -21.89 1.50
C PRO A 144 -1.13 -22.48 0.23
N LYS A 145 -2.43 -22.28 0.00
CA LYS A 145 -2.99 -22.57 -1.32
C LYS A 145 -2.17 -21.75 -2.32
N GLU A 146 -1.57 -22.41 -3.31
CA GLU A 146 -0.94 -21.69 -4.42
C GLU A 146 -1.99 -20.77 -5.02
N TYR A 147 -1.68 -19.46 -5.08
CA TYR A 147 -2.49 -18.54 -5.85
C TYR A 147 -2.36 -18.93 -7.32
N ASP A 148 -3.50 -19.10 -7.99
CA ASP A 148 -3.57 -19.39 -9.42
C ASP A 148 -3.13 -18.16 -10.22
N GLU A 149 -1.88 -18.17 -10.71
CA GLU A 149 -1.30 -17.08 -11.50
C GLU A 149 -2.06 -16.80 -12.80
N GLY A 150 -2.87 -17.74 -13.30
CA GLY A 150 -3.76 -17.49 -14.44
C GLY A 150 -4.72 -16.32 -14.17
N LYS A 151 -5.08 -16.10 -12.91
CA LYS A 151 -5.98 -15.02 -12.46
C LYS A 151 -5.35 -13.63 -12.47
N LEU A 152 -4.01 -13.53 -12.48
CA LEU A 152 -3.33 -12.24 -12.72
C LEU A 152 -3.51 -11.73 -14.13
N THR A 153 -3.60 -12.67 -15.08
CA THR A 153 -3.59 -12.35 -16.50
C THR A 153 -4.98 -11.93 -16.97
N ASP A 154 -6.02 -12.60 -16.45
CA ASP A 154 -7.43 -12.34 -16.72
C ASP A 154 -8.22 -12.29 -15.39
N PRO A 155 -8.18 -11.17 -14.66
CA PRO A 155 -8.82 -11.05 -13.36
C PRO A 155 -10.35 -10.99 -13.51
N LYS A 156 -11.06 -11.97 -12.95
CA LYS A 156 -12.50 -12.15 -13.16
C LYS A 156 -13.37 -11.55 -12.06
N ASP A 157 -12.79 -11.32 -10.90
CA ASP A 157 -13.45 -10.73 -9.75
C ASP A 157 -12.62 -9.60 -9.11
N ASP A 158 -13.21 -8.91 -8.15
CA ASP A 158 -12.55 -7.78 -7.46
C ASP A 158 -11.33 -8.22 -6.64
N VAL A 159 -11.23 -9.50 -6.28
CA VAL A 159 -10.08 -10.05 -5.57
C VAL A 159 -8.90 -10.15 -6.53
N ASP A 160 -9.12 -10.75 -7.70
CA ASP A 160 -8.09 -10.92 -8.72
C ASP A 160 -7.57 -9.58 -9.24
N LYS A 161 -8.45 -8.58 -9.41
CA LYS A 161 -8.06 -7.22 -9.79
C LYS A 161 -7.16 -6.56 -8.75
N LYS A 162 -7.51 -6.68 -7.47
CA LYS A 162 -6.68 -6.17 -6.37
C LYS A 162 -5.34 -6.89 -6.28
N TRP A 163 -5.32 -8.18 -6.61
CA TRP A 163 -4.09 -8.98 -6.61
C TRP A 163 -3.16 -8.57 -7.74
N LYS A 164 -3.71 -8.37 -8.95
CA LYS A 164 -3.00 -7.78 -10.08
C LYS A 164 -2.45 -6.39 -9.74
N ALA A 165 -3.27 -5.52 -9.17
CA ALA A 165 -2.85 -4.19 -8.73
C ALA A 165 -1.71 -4.25 -7.71
N PHE A 166 -1.81 -5.14 -6.71
CA PHE A 166 -0.76 -5.32 -5.72
C PHE A 166 0.55 -5.77 -6.36
N ARG A 167 0.50 -6.75 -7.26
CA ARG A 167 1.69 -7.21 -7.97
C ARG A 167 2.30 -6.07 -8.80
N GLU A 168 1.52 -5.41 -9.65
CA GLU A 168 2.04 -4.41 -10.60
C GLU A 168 2.54 -3.12 -9.93
N VAL A 169 1.99 -2.77 -8.76
CA VAL A 169 2.36 -1.54 -8.02
C VAL A 169 3.37 -1.82 -6.90
N CYS A 170 3.17 -2.86 -6.10
CA CYS A 170 3.97 -3.09 -4.89
C CYS A 170 5.14 -4.05 -5.09
N VAL A 171 5.13 -4.84 -6.17
CA VAL A 171 6.23 -5.75 -6.53
C VAL A 171 6.83 -5.22 -7.81
N ALA A 172 7.88 -4.42 -7.67
CA ALA A 172 8.50 -3.80 -8.82
C ALA A 172 9.16 -4.89 -9.68
N ASP A 173 8.53 -5.24 -10.80
CA ASP A 173 9.22 -5.97 -11.86
C ASP A 173 10.36 -5.09 -12.39
N SER A 174 11.53 -5.71 -12.48
CA SER A 174 12.81 -5.11 -12.88
C SER A 174 12.73 -4.47 -14.25
#